data_AF-A0A7J4F666-F1
#
_entry.id   AF-A0A7J4F666-F1
#
_cell.length_a   1.000
_cell.length_b   1.000
_cell.length_c   1.000
_cell.angle_alpha   90.00
_cell.angle_beta   90.00
_cell.angle_gamma   90.00
#
_symmetry.space_group_name_H-M   'P 1'
#
loop_
_entity.id
_entity.type
_entity.pdbx_description
1 polymer ?
#
loop_
_entity_poly.entity_id
_entity_poly.type
_entity_poly.pdbx_seq_one_letter_code
_entity_poly.pdbx_strand_id
1 'polypeptide(L)'
;VLSQIYTWILVATIASLPVLRPTRSQLRRAAMLWLRRSWRPFVAFSMYFAIAYIMFFSGKEVVSGHLLNSPDYAQFNMNLILGTSLAVAFGSGFVYVAGSLGVFGAFVGGSETASNVMFLGVQRSATSQTRTDFMTAFGAHAAAGGIASAITPAKITNAVALIGEDRALEARVIRSNTIFVLLSSIAIGLMTALFITLNL
;
A
#
# COMPACT_ATOMS: atom_id res chain seq x y z
N VAL A 1 -0.14 11.20 -15.45
CA VAL A 1 -0.68 12.28 -14.58
C VAL A 1 -2.20 12.38 -14.71
N LEU A 2 -2.75 12.56 -15.92
CA LEU A 2 -4.20 12.70 -16.13
C LEU A 2 -5.05 11.44 -15.87
N SER A 3 -4.45 10.27 -15.68
CA SER A 3 -5.16 9.04 -15.29
C SER A 3 -5.36 8.88 -13.78
N GLN A 4 -4.75 9.74 -12.97
CA GLN A 4 -4.77 9.60 -11.51
C GLN A 4 -5.97 10.32 -10.90
N ILE A 5 -6.70 9.64 -10.01
CA ILE A 5 -7.90 10.19 -9.37
C ILE A 5 -7.60 11.45 -8.55
N TYR A 6 -6.42 11.53 -7.93
CA TYR A 6 -5.98 12.69 -7.15
C TYR A 6 -5.83 13.96 -8.00
N THR A 7 -5.40 13.81 -9.26
CA THR A 7 -5.34 14.93 -10.20
C THR A 7 -6.73 15.49 -10.45
N TRP A 8 -7.73 14.63 -10.67
CA TRP A 8 -9.10 15.06 -10.88
C TRP A 8 -9.77 15.62 -9.63
N ILE A 9 -9.44 15.11 -8.44
CA ILE A 9 -9.88 15.71 -7.16
C ILE A 9 -9.35 17.14 -7.03
N LEU A 10 -8.07 17.36 -7.35
CA LEU A 10 -7.48 18.70 -7.32
C LEU A 10 -8.16 19.64 -8.32
N VAL A 11 -8.34 19.16 -9.56
CA VAL A 11 -9.04 19.91 -10.62
C VAL A 11 -10.47 20.25 -10.18
N ALA A 12 -11.22 19.30 -9.66
CA ALA A 12 -12.58 19.52 -9.15
C ALA A 12 -12.61 20.52 -7.99
N THR A 13 -11.64 20.44 -7.07
CA THR A 13 -11.50 21.39 -5.96
C THR A 13 -11.28 22.81 -6.48
N ILE A 14 -10.35 23.00 -7.43
CA ILE A 14 -10.08 24.32 -8.03
C ILE A 14 -11.29 24.81 -8.84
N ALA A 15 -11.89 23.95 -9.66
CA ALA A 15 -13.05 24.25 -10.48
C ALA A 15 -14.30 24.59 -9.64
N SER A 16 -14.37 24.13 -8.38
CA SER A 16 -15.45 24.49 -7.46
C SER A 16 -15.35 25.91 -6.92
N LEU A 17 -14.15 26.53 -6.93
CA LEU A 17 -13.93 27.85 -6.31
C LEU A 17 -14.81 28.97 -6.92
N PRO A 18 -14.98 29.10 -8.25
CA PRO A 18 -15.86 30.10 -8.84
C PRO A 18 -17.35 29.88 -8.53
N VAL A 19 -17.75 28.62 -8.32
CA VAL A 19 -19.13 28.22 -8.02
C VAL A 19 -19.45 28.47 -6.55
N LEU A 20 -18.59 28.01 -5.64
CA LEU A 20 -18.76 28.11 -4.19
C LEU A 20 -18.44 29.50 -3.64
N ARG A 21 -17.64 30.30 -4.36
CA ARG A 21 -17.22 31.67 -4.01
C ARG A 21 -16.82 31.83 -2.54
N PRO A 22 -15.91 30.98 -2.01
CA PRO A 22 -15.52 31.05 -0.61
C PRO A 22 -14.83 32.39 -0.30
N THR A 23 -15.10 32.90 0.89
CA THR A 23 -14.42 34.09 1.41
C THR A 23 -12.93 33.82 1.67
N ARG A 24 -12.11 34.87 1.67
CA ARG A 24 -10.68 34.77 1.99
C ARG A 24 -10.41 34.14 3.37
N SER A 25 -11.30 34.41 4.34
CA SER A 25 -11.20 33.83 5.68
C SER A 25 -11.48 32.33 5.69
N GLN A 26 -12.45 31.86 4.89
CA GLN A 26 -12.74 30.42 4.72
C GLN A 26 -11.57 29.69 4.06
N LEU A 27 -11.00 30.23 2.99
CA LEU A 27 -9.82 29.64 2.33
C LEU A 27 -8.63 29.56 3.27
N ARG A 28 -8.32 30.64 4.00
CA ARG A 28 -7.21 30.66 4.96
C ARG A 28 -7.44 29.63 6.07
N ARG A 29 -8.66 29.52 6.59
CA ARG A 29 -9.01 28.53 7.63
C ARG A 29 -8.85 27.10 7.11
N ALA A 30 -9.33 26.81 5.90
CA ALA A 30 -9.18 25.50 5.27
C ALA A 30 -7.69 25.14 5.06
N ALA A 31 -6.89 26.07 4.53
CA ALA A 31 -5.46 25.87 4.33
C ALA A 31 -4.70 25.62 5.64
N MET A 32 -4.97 26.42 6.69
CA MET A 32 -4.36 26.23 8.00
C MET A 32 -4.75 24.88 8.63
N LEU A 33 -6.02 24.48 8.49
CA LEU A 33 -6.49 23.18 8.99
C LEU A 33 -5.84 22.02 8.25
N TRP A 34 -5.76 22.10 6.92
CA TRP A 34 -5.09 21.11 6.09
C TRP A 34 -3.62 20.99 6.49
N LEU A 35 -2.88 22.10 6.55
CA LEU A 35 -1.45 22.08 6.91
C LEU A 35 -1.21 21.49 8.31
N ARG A 36 -2.04 21.87 9.30
CA ARG A 36 -1.97 21.33 10.67
C ARG A 36 -2.25 19.82 10.72
N ARG A 37 -3.12 19.31 9.85
CA ARG A 37 -3.49 17.89 9.79
C ARG A 37 -2.53 17.05 8.94
N SER A 38 -1.93 17.61 7.90
CA SER A 38 -1.07 16.90 6.95
C SER A 38 0.23 16.37 7.55
N TRP A 39 0.76 17.00 8.61
CA TRP A 39 2.04 16.63 9.19
C TRP A 39 2.07 15.20 9.75
N ARG A 40 1.03 14.78 10.49
CA ARG A 40 1.00 13.45 11.12
C ARG A 40 1.01 12.31 10.09
N PRO A 41 0.13 12.30 9.05
CA PRO A 41 0.21 11.33 7.97
C PRO A 41 1.54 11.39 7.20
N PHE A 42 2.05 12.60 6.94
CA PHE A 42 3.32 12.77 6.22
C PHE A 42 4.48 12.07 6.92
N VAL A 43 4.62 12.24 8.24
CA VAL A 43 5.68 11.56 9.02
C VAL A 43 5.49 10.05 9.01
N ALA A 44 4.26 9.56 9.21
CA ALA A 44 3.98 8.12 9.19
C ALA A 44 4.33 7.47 7.83
N PHE A 45 3.95 8.11 6.72
CA PHE A 45 4.31 7.61 5.39
C PHE A 45 5.80 7.71 5.13
N SER A 46 6.46 8.80 5.54
CA SER A 46 7.91 8.98 5.37
C SER A 46 8.69 7.83 6.02
N MET A 47 8.27 7.36 7.19
CA MET A 47 8.87 6.20 7.85
C MET A 47 8.71 4.91 7.03
N TYR A 48 7.54 4.66 6.45
CA TYR A 48 7.32 3.50 5.57
C TYR A 48 8.19 3.55 4.32
N PHE A 49 8.29 4.72 3.69
CA PHE A 49 9.19 4.91 2.55
C PHE A 49 10.66 4.76 2.94
N ALA A 50 11.06 5.18 4.14
CA ALA A 50 12.42 4.98 4.65
C ALA A 50 12.72 3.48 4.90
N ILE A 51 11.76 2.72 5.44
CA ILE A 51 11.88 1.27 5.60
C ILE A 51 12.00 0.61 4.22
N ALA A 52 11.12 0.95 3.28
CA ALA A 52 11.17 0.43 1.92
C ALA A 52 12.51 0.78 1.23
N TYR A 53 13.03 1.98 1.44
CA TYR A 53 14.33 2.42 0.95
C TYR A 53 15.45 1.53 1.51
N ILE A 54 15.49 1.32 2.83
CA ILE A 54 16.47 0.43 3.47
C ILE A 54 16.36 -0.98 2.90
N MET A 55 15.14 -1.53 2.77
CA MET A 55 14.93 -2.85 2.18
C MET A 55 15.45 -2.93 0.74
N PHE A 56 15.21 -1.90 -0.08
CA PHE A 56 15.61 -1.87 -1.48
C PHE A 56 17.13 -1.80 -1.68
N PHE A 57 17.83 -1.13 -0.77
CA PHE A 57 19.27 -0.91 -0.86
C PHE A 57 20.09 -1.78 0.10
N SER A 58 19.46 -2.58 0.96
CA SER A 58 20.14 -3.56 1.81
C SER A 58 20.99 -4.53 0.97
N GLY A 59 22.19 -4.85 1.46
CA GLY A 59 23.15 -5.70 0.73
C GLY A 59 23.78 -5.06 -0.51
N LYS A 60 23.59 -3.76 -0.77
CA LYS A 60 24.29 -3.04 -1.84
C LYS A 60 25.45 -2.23 -1.30
N GLU A 61 26.46 -2.04 -2.14
CA GLU A 61 27.67 -1.27 -1.81
C GLU A 61 28.01 -0.29 -2.95
N VAL A 62 28.75 0.76 -2.61
CA VAL A 62 29.22 1.75 -3.60
C VAL A 62 30.63 1.38 -4.02
N VAL A 63 30.79 0.94 -5.28
CA VAL A 63 32.08 0.62 -5.88
C VAL A 63 32.34 1.63 -6.99
N SER A 64 33.42 2.41 -6.86
CA SER A 64 33.81 3.43 -7.84
C SER A 64 32.69 4.43 -8.20
N GLY A 65 31.87 4.82 -7.20
CA GLY A 65 30.77 5.77 -7.39
C GLY A 65 29.48 5.16 -7.96
N HIS A 66 29.46 3.85 -8.25
CA HIS A 66 28.28 3.13 -8.70
C HIS A 66 27.71 2.26 -7.58
N LEU A 67 26.39 2.27 -7.42
CA LEU A 67 25.70 1.42 -6.45
C LEU A 67 25.47 0.03 -7.06
N LEU A 68 26.18 -0.97 -6.56
CA LEU A 68 26.17 -2.33 -7.07
C LEU A 68 25.72 -3.31 -5.96
N ASN A 69 25.34 -4.51 -6.38
CA ASN A 69 25.08 -5.60 -5.43
C ASN A 69 26.43 -6.02 -4.84
N SER A 70 26.53 -6.11 -3.51
CA SER A 70 27.73 -6.64 -2.87
C SER A 70 27.87 -8.15 -3.13
N PRO A 71 29.05 -8.75 -2.89
CA PRO A 71 29.24 -10.19 -2.98
C PRO A 71 28.21 -10.99 -2.15
N ASP A 72 27.79 -10.44 -1.01
CA ASP A 72 26.83 -11.05 -0.08
C ASP A 72 25.38 -10.54 -0.26
N TYR A 73 25.07 -9.87 -1.38
CA TYR A 73 23.75 -9.27 -1.64
C TYR A 73 22.60 -10.26 -1.43
N ALA A 74 22.76 -11.51 -1.90
CA ALA A 74 21.74 -12.54 -1.74
C ALA A 74 21.47 -12.92 -0.28
N GLN A 75 22.47 -12.78 0.60
CA GLN A 75 22.38 -13.12 2.02
C GLN A 75 21.86 -11.96 2.88
N PHE A 76 22.05 -10.71 2.44
CA PHE A 76 21.72 -9.52 3.25
C PHE A 76 20.60 -8.65 2.67
N ASN A 77 20.20 -8.85 1.41
CA ASN A 77 19.10 -8.06 0.86
C ASN A 77 17.76 -8.53 1.44
N MET A 78 17.10 -7.64 2.19
CA MET A 78 15.86 -7.94 2.90
C MET A 78 14.72 -8.36 1.95
N ASN A 79 14.63 -7.73 0.77
CA ASN A 79 13.61 -8.09 -0.22
C ASN A 79 13.82 -9.51 -0.76
N LEU A 80 15.08 -9.88 -1.03
CA LEU A 80 15.43 -11.24 -1.43
C LEU A 80 15.11 -12.24 -0.33
N ILE A 81 15.58 -12.02 0.90
CA ILE A 81 15.35 -12.92 2.04
C ILE A 81 13.85 -13.17 2.25
N LEU A 82 13.04 -12.11 2.30
CA LEU A 82 11.60 -12.23 2.52
C LEU A 82 10.92 -12.92 1.33
N GLY A 83 11.27 -12.56 0.10
CA GLY A 83 10.69 -13.16 -1.09
C GLY A 83 11.04 -14.64 -1.25
N THR A 84 12.30 -15.02 -0.97
CA THR A 84 12.76 -16.41 -0.93
C THR A 84 12.06 -17.20 0.15
N SER A 85 11.95 -16.64 1.35
CA SER A 85 11.24 -17.29 2.45
C SER A 85 9.78 -17.59 2.09
N LEU A 86 9.10 -16.64 1.44
CA LEU A 86 7.73 -16.84 0.96
C LEU A 86 7.65 -17.86 -0.18
N ALA A 87 8.58 -17.83 -1.13
CA ALA A 87 8.65 -18.80 -2.22
C ALA A 87 8.89 -20.22 -1.68
N VAL A 88 9.75 -20.39 -0.69
CA VAL A 88 10.02 -21.68 -0.04
C VAL A 88 8.79 -22.14 0.76
N ALA A 89 8.15 -21.25 1.50
CA ALA A 89 7.00 -21.59 2.34
C ALA A 89 5.76 -21.99 1.52
N PHE A 90 5.49 -21.29 0.41
CA PHE A 90 4.25 -21.47 -0.35
C PHE A 90 4.43 -22.17 -1.70
N GLY A 91 5.63 -22.20 -2.27
CA GLY A 91 5.89 -22.81 -3.58
C GLY A 91 4.93 -22.29 -4.66
N SER A 92 4.35 -23.20 -5.44
CA SER A 92 3.31 -22.87 -6.43
C SER A 92 2.03 -22.27 -5.80
N GLY A 93 1.80 -22.49 -4.50
CA GLY A 93 0.68 -21.90 -3.76
C GLY A 93 0.84 -20.40 -3.49
N PHE A 94 2.00 -19.79 -3.81
CA PHE A 94 2.23 -18.36 -3.61
C PHE A 94 1.16 -17.48 -4.29
N VAL A 95 0.63 -17.93 -5.43
CA VAL A 95 -0.44 -17.23 -6.17
C VAL A 95 -1.67 -16.92 -5.33
N TYR A 96 -2.01 -17.77 -4.36
CA TYR A 96 -3.17 -17.59 -3.49
C TYR A 96 -2.92 -16.59 -2.36
N VAL A 97 -1.66 -16.38 -1.99
CA VAL A 97 -1.27 -15.55 -0.85
C VAL A 97 -0.58 -14.24 -1.28
N ALA A 98 -0.28 -14.05 -2.55
CA ALA A 98 0.35 -12.83 -3.07
C ALA A 98 -0.42 -11.56 -2.66
N GLY A 99 -1.76 -11.60 -2.67
CA GLY A 99 -2.63 -10.52 -2.20
C GLY A 99 -2.51 -10.20 -0.71
N SER A 100 -2.19 -11.18 0.14
CA SER A 100 -2.21 -11.03 1.60
C SER A 100 -1.17 -10.01 2.11
N LEU A 101 -0.01 -9.91 1.45
CA LEU A 101 0.99 -8.89 1.74
C LEU A 101 0.43 -7.48 1.53
N GLY A 102 -0.47 -7.32 0.55
CA GLY A 102 -1.12 -6.06 0.23
C GLY A 102 -2.05 -5.63 1.36
N VAL A 103 -2.87 -6.57 1.84
CA VAL A 103 -3.74 -6.39 3.01
C VAL A 103 -2.92 -6.00 4.24
N PHE A 104 -1.86 -6.76 4.53
CA PHE A 104 -1.00 -6.53 5.69
C PHE A 104 -0.35 -5.15 5.64
N GLY A 105 0.33 -4.81 4.54
CA GLY A 105 1.01 -3.53 4.41
C GLY A 105 0.05 -2.34 4.40
N ALA A 106 -1.14 -2.47 3.83
CA ALA A 106 -2.14 -1.40 3.85
C ALA A 106 -2.77 -1.22 5.24
N PHE A 107 -3.06 -2.32 5.95
CA PHE A 107 -3.60 -2.28 7.31
C PHE A 107 -2.61 -1.65 8.30
N VAL A 108 -1.36 -2.12 8.31
CA VAL A 108 -0.33 -1.63 9.24
C VAL A 108 0.22 -0.27 8.80
N GLY A 109 0.41 -0.07 7.50
CA GLY A 109 1.01 1.14 6.93
C GLY A 109 0.06 2.28 6.62
N GLY A 110 -1.25 2.07 6.78
CA GLY A 110 -2.24 3.11 6.59
C GLY A 110 -2.54 3.45 5.12
N SER A 111 -1.78 2.90 4.17
CA SER A 111 -1.84 3.24 2.75
C SER A 111 -1.50 2.07 1.85
N GLU A 112 -2.32 1.91 0.81
CA GLU A 112 -2.06 0.99 -0.29
C GLU A 112 -0.75 1.34 -1.01
N THR A 113 -0.47 2.62 -1.24
CA THR A 113 0.77 3.07 -1.90
C THR A 113 2.00 2.69 -1.08
N ALA A 114 1.96 2.89 0.23
CA ALA A 114 3.07 2.51 1.10
C ALA A 114 3.29 0.99 1.10
N SER A 115 2.21 0.20 1.12
CA SER A 115 2.24 -1.26 0.97
C SER A 115 2.93 -1.68 -0.34
N ASN A 116 2.46 -1.14 -1.47
CA ASN A 116 2.95 -1.47 -2.80
C ASN A 116 4.45 -1.16 -2.93
N VAL A 117 4.90 0.00 -2.44
CA VAL A 117 6.32 0.40 -2.49
C VAL A 117 7.17 -0.51 -1.59
N MET A 118 6.69 -0.81 -0.39
CA MET A 118 7.42 -1.64 0.58
C MET A 118 7.58 -3.09 0.11
N PHE A 119 6.54 -3.68 -0.48
CA PHE A 119 6.54 -5.08 -0.88
C PHE A 119 6.88 -5.33 -2.34
N LEU A 120 7.12 -4.29 -3.15
CA LEU A 120 7.50 -4.44 -4.57
C LEU A 120 8.66 -5.41 -4.77
N GLY A 121 9.75 -5.22 -4.01
CA GLY A 121 10.94 -6.06 -4.10
C GLY A 121 10.69 -7.49 -3.63
N VAL A 122 9.94 -7.64 -2.53
CA VAL A 122 9.54 -8.95 -1.98
C VAL A 122 8.72 -9.74 -3.00
N GLN A 123 7.72 -9.10 -3.61
CA GLN A 123 6.85 -9.70 -4.63
C GLN A 123 7.66 -10.12 -5.85
N ARG A 124 8.56 -9.27 -6.35
CA ARG A 124 9.46 -9.63 -7.47
C ARG A 124 10.33 -10.84 -7.14
N SER A 125 10.89 -10.89 -5.93
CA SER A 125 11.73 -12.00 -5.49
C SER A 125 10.94 -13.31 -5.38
N ALA A 126 9.75 -13.29 -4.76
CA ALA A 126 8.92 -14.47 -4.60
C ALA A 126 8.37 -15.01 -5.93
N THR A 127 7.89 -14.12 -6.80
CA THR A 127 7.33 -14.49 -8.12
C THR A 127 8.41 -15.05 -9.05
N SER A 128 9.62 -14.48 -9.04
CA SER A 128 10.78 -15.02 -9.77
C SER A 128 11.07 -16.48 -9.39
N GLN A 129 11.10 -16.79 -8.09
CA GLN A 129 11.44 -18.12 -7.60
C GLN A 129 10.33 -19.16 -7.81
N THR A 130 9.09 -18.72 -7.72
CA THR A 130 7.91 -19.58 -7.94
C THR A 130 7.52 -19.66 -9.41
N ARG A 131 8.20 -18.93 -10.30
CA ARG A 131 7.87 -18.79 -11.73
C ARG A 131 6.43 -18.31 -11.97
N THR A 132 5.96 -17.45 -11.07
CA THR A 132 4.64 -16.82 -11.12
C THR A 132 4.71 -15.52 -11.94
N ASP A 133 3.66 -15.16 -12.68
CA ASP A 133 3.61 -13.85 -13.34
C ASP A 133 3.62 -12.72 -12.31
N PHE A 134 4.62 -11.85 -12.41
CA PHE A 134 4.83 -10.78 -11.45
C PHE A 134 3.72 -9.73 -11.50
N MET A 135 3.25 -9.34 -12.68
CA MET A 135 2.30 -8.24 -12.82
C MET A 135 0.92 -8.63 -12.29
N THR A 136 0.48 -9.86 -12.53
CA THR A 136 -0.78 -10.40 -12.00
C THR A 136 -0.72 -10.58 -10.49
N ALA A 137 0.37 -11.12 -9.95
CA ALA A 137 0.56 -11.24 -8.50
C ALA A 137 0.67 -9.86 -7.81
N PHE A 138 1.35 -8.89 -8.42
CA PHE A 138 1.48 -7.54 -7.89
C PHE A 138 0.18 -6.73 -8.05
N GLY A 139 -0.60 -6.99 -9.10
CA GLY A 139 -1.95 -6.46 -9.27
C GLY A 139 -2.89 -6.96 -8.17
N ALA A 140 -2.82 -8.26 -7.84
CA ALA A 140 -3.55 -8.84 -6.72
C ALA A 140 -3.15 -8.22 -5.37
N HIS A 141 -1.86 -7.98 -5.17
CA HIS A 141 -1.34 -7.25 -4.01
C HIS A 141 -1.95 -5.85 -3.90
N ALA A 142 -1.91 -5.06 -4.97
CA ALA A 142 -2.48 -3.72 -4.98
C ALA A 142 -4.00 -3.74 -4.72
N ALA A 143 -4.74 -4.63 -5.40
CA ALA A 143 -6.18 -4.78 -5.21
C ALA A 143 -6.54 -5.14 -3.76
N ALA A 144 -5.83 -6.10 -3.18
CA ALA A 144 -6.05 -6.52 -1.80
C ALA A 144 -5.68 -5.43 -0.79
N GLY A 145 -4.61 -4.67 -1.04
CA GLY A 145 -4.26 -3.47 -0.29
C GLY A 145 -5.34 -2.38 -0.37
N GLY A 146 -5.97 -2.22 -1.54
CA GLY A 146 -7.12 -1.34 -1.74
C GLY A 146 -8.30 -1.73 -0.85
N ILE A 147 -8.69 -3.01 -0.85
CA ILE A 147 -9.79 -3.54 -0.03
C ILE A 147 -9.52 -3.39 1.47
N ALA A 148 -8.26 -3.57 1.91
CA ALA A 148 -7.87 -3.40 3.30
C ALA A 148 -8.10 -1.98 3.85
N SER A 149 -8.34 -0.99 2.98
CA SER A 149 -8.79 0.35 3.38
C SER A 149 -9.99 0.33 4.32
N ALA A 150 -10.89 -0.65 4.16
CA ALA A 150 -12.11 -0.80 4.96
C ALA A 150 -11.84 -1.19 6.43
N ILE A 151 -10.63 -1.64 6.75
CA ILE A 151 -10.20 -2.00 8.11
C ILE A 151 -8.96 -1.24 8.58
N THR A 152 -8.44 -0.32 7.77
CA THR A 152 -7.20 0.40 8.06
C THR A 152 -7.43 1.43 9.17
N PRO A 153 -6.75 1.32 10.34
CA PRO A 153 -7.02 2.19 11.48
C PRO A 153 -6.90 3.68 11.16
N ALA A 154 -5.81 4.09 10.51
CA ALA A 154 -5.58 5.49 10.17
C ALA A 154 -6.68 6.09 9.27
N LYS A 155 -7.26 5.31 8.36
CA LYS A 155 -8.35 5.77 7.48
C LYS A 155 -9.66 5.89 8.25
N ILE A 156 -9.95 4.92 9.11
CA ILE A 156 -11.19 4.89 9.91
C ILE A 156 -11.18 5.96 10.98
N THR A 157 -10.08 6.14 11.72
CA THR A 157 -9.93 7.23 12.70
C THR A 157 -10.12 8.59 12.03
N ASN A 158 -9.58 8.80 10.83
CA ASN A 158 -9.80 10.05 10.08
C ASN A 158 -11.27 10.25 9.66
N ALA A 159 -11.95 9.17 9.25
CA ALA A 159 -13.37 9.22 8.88
C ALA A 159 -14.28 9.49 10.09
N VAL A 160 -14.05 8.81 11.21
CA VAL A 160 -14.79 9.01 12.46
C VAL A 160 -14.59 10.43 12.99
N ALA A 161 -13.36 10.93 13.00
CA ALA A 161 -13.06 12.30 13.40
C ALA A 161 -13.71 13.35 12.48
N LEU A 162 -14.00 13.02 11.23
CA LEU A 162 -14.68 13.92 10.29
C LEU A 162 -16.16 14.08 10.63
N ILE A 163 -16.83 12.99 11.01
CA ILE A 163 -18.25 12.99 11.36
C ILE A 163 -18.54 13.34 12.83
N GLY A 164 -17.49 13.50 13.65
CA GLY A 164 -17.61 13.90 15.06
C GLY A 164 -18.04 12.77 15.99
N GLU A 165 -17.85 11.52 15.58
CA GLU A 165 -18.23 10.33 16.35
C GLU A 165 -17.11 9.87 17.29
N ASP A 166 -17.44 8.94 18.18
CA ASP A 166 -16.51 8.42 19.19
C ASP A 166 -15.62 7.27 18.67
N ARG A 167 -14.59 6.91 19.48
CA ARG A 167 -13.69 5.79 19.17
C ARG A 167 -14.37 4.42 19.19
N ALA A 168 -15.55 4.28 19.82
CA ALA A 168 -16.25 3.01 19.84
C ALA A 168 -16.78 2.68 18.43
N LEU A 169 -17.13 3.70 17.64
CA LEU A 169 -17.46 3.52 16.23
C LEU A 169 -16.28 2.99 15.41
N GLU A 170 -15.04 3.46 15.66
CA GLU A 170 -13.83 2.97 14.95
C GLU A 170 -13.70 1.45 15.08
N ALA A 171 -13.74 0.95 16.32
CA ALA A 171 -13.62 -0.48 16.60
C ALA A 171 -14.78 -1.29 16.00
N ARG A 172 -16.00 -0.74 16.02
CA ARG A 172 -17.19 -1.38 15.44
C ARG A 172 -17.04 -1.54 13.92
N VAL A 173 -16.61 -0.48 13.23
CA VAL A 173 -16.41 -0.47 11.77
C VAL A 173 -15.29 -1.43 11.37
N ILE A 174 -14.16 -1.44 12.09
CA ILE A 174 -13.08 -2.40 11.82
C ILE A 174 -13.63 -3.82 11.95
N ARG A 175 -14.25 -4.14 13.09
CA ARG A 175 -14.75 -5.49 13.37
C ARG A 175 -15.78 -5.96 12.35
N SER A 176 -16.71 -5.10 11.91
CA SER A 176 -17.72 -5.46 10.92
C SER A 176 -17.11 -5.71 9.54
N ASN A 177 -16.06 -4.99 9.16
CA ASN A 177 -15.43 -5.10 7.85
C ASN A 177 -14.34 -6.16 7.78
N THR A 178 -13.78 -6.63 8.89
CA THR A 178 -12.70 -7.65 8.90
C THR A 178 -13.09 -8.90 8.12
N ILE A 179 -14.30 -9.43 8.35
CA ILE A 179 -14.75 -10.65 7.65
C ILE A 179 -14.84 -10.39 6.14
N PHE A 180 -15.41 -9.25 5.74
CA PHE A 180 -15.50 -8.86 4.33
C PHE A 180 -14.13 -8.75 3.67
N VAL A 181 -13.15 -8.11 4.34
CA VAL A 181 -11.79 -7.97 3.82
C VAL A 181 -11.10 -9.34 3.68
N LEU A 182 -11.26 -10.22 4.67
CA LEU A 182 -10.68 -11.57 4.60
C LEU A 182 -11.27 -12.40 3.46
N LEU A 183 -12.59 -12.41 3.31
CA LEU A 183 -13.27 -13.12 2.23
C LEU A 183 -12.90 -12.56 0.85
N SER A 184 -12.83 -11.23 0.73
CA SER A 184 -12.42 -10.58 -0.51
C SER A 184 -10.96 -10.86 -0.84
N SER A 185 -10.07 -10.91 0.16
CA SER A 185 -8.66 -11.28 -0.04
C SER A 185 -8.51 -12.72 -0.52
N ILE A 186 -9.34 -13.65 -0.03
CA ILE A 186 -9.39 -15.04 -0.52
C ILE A 186 -9.88 -15.05 -1.96
N ALA A 187 -10.96 -14.32 -2.28
CA ALA A 187 -11.47 -14.21 -3.64
C ALA A 187 -10.42 -13.66 -4.61
N ILE A 188 -9.67 -12.63 -4.22
CA ILE A 188 -8.55 -12.10 -5.00
C ILE A 188 -7.48 -13.19 -5.23
N GLY A 189 -7.10 -13.94 -4.21
CA GLY A 189 -6.13 -15.04 -4.36
C GLY A 189 -6.60 -16.11 -5.35
N LEU A 190 -7.88 -16.49 -5.29
CA LEU A 190 -8.48 -17.42 -6.25
C LEU A 190 -8.51 -16.86 -7.67
N MET A 191 -8.89 -15.58 -7.84
CA MET A 191 -8.88 -14.90 -9.14
C MET A 191 -7.47 -14.78 -9.71
N THR A 192 -6.48 -14.53 -8.86
CA THR A 192 -5.06 -14.44 -9.26
C THR A 192 -4.58 -15.77 -9.81
N ALA A 193 -4.87 -16.87 -9.11
CA ALA A 193 -4.56 -18.22 -9.57
C ALA A 193 -5.27 -18.54 -10.90
N LEU A 194 -6.53 -18.15 -11.04
CA LEU A 194 -7.30 -18.32 -12.27
C LEU A 194 -6.66 -17.56 -13.44
N PHE A 195 -6.31 -16.29 -13.25
CA PHE A 195 -5.71 -15.46 -14.31
C PHE A 195 -4.35 -16.01 -14.76
N ILE A 196 -3.51 -16.43 -13.81
CA ILE A 196 -2.21 -17.05 -14.13
C ILE A 196 -2.42 -18.37 -14.89
N THR A 197 -3.38 -19.21 -14.47
CA THR A 197 -3.66 -20.50 -15.11
C THR A 197 -4.21 -20.32 -16.53
N LEU A 198 -5.01 -19.27 -16.75
CA LEU A 198 -5.59 -18.93 -18.06
C LEU A 198 -4.65 -18.07 -18.93
N ASN A 199 -3.49 -17.68 -18.40
CA ASN A 199 -2.52 -16.82 -19.07
C ASN A 199 -3.13 -15.46 -19.51
N LEU A 200 -3.92 -14.86 -18.61
CA LEU A 200 -4.60 -13.56 -18.75
C LEU A 200 -3.85 -12.43 -18.06
#